data_AF-A0A3B7MYK5-F1
#
_entry.id   AF-A0A3B7MYK5-F1
#
_cell.length_a   1.000
_cell.length_b   1.000
_cell.length_c   1.000
_cell.angle_alpha   90.00
_cell.angle_beta   90.00
_cell.angle_gamma   90.00
#
_symmetry.space_group_name_H-M   'P 1'
#
loop_
_entity.id
_entity.type
_entity.pdbx_description
1 polymer ?
#
loop_
_entity_poly.entity_id
_entity_poly.type
_entity_poly.pdbx_seq_one_letter_code
_entity_poly.pdbx_strand_id
1 'polypeptide(L)'
;MNIPAALSLIFLLAVYACSSPTGTDQVIKKSDAAIVYAKEPVDSANYKHLKYDFYISKNGQLYERKRVLAKDTACHCEFELYYDSTFPIYNGDTTINKPLQSIVDIDSFVWLDSTEYSKDKNNVYYFYGNSDGGIRVIVDKADPATFKRLGEYRWGIDKDHVFYQGEMLKGLNVQKLQVLIPPDTADPFIEYVKDDSLVFYGHQIVAGADAKTFKVVSGEKWAAEDKHYKYETGRRY
;
A
#
# COMPACT_ATOMS: atom_id res chain seq x y z
N MET A 1 -9.77 -104.35 6.85
CA MET A 1 -10.95 -103.52 6.47
C MET A 1 -10.43 -102.24 5.85
N ASN A 2 -10.81 -102.01 4.60
CA ASN A 2 -10.23 -101.04 3.66
C ASN A 2 -10.57 -99.58 3.99
N ILE A 3 -9.58 -98.70 3.87
CA ILE A 3 -9.75 -97.31 3.43
C ILE A 3 -8.54 -96.97 2.51
N PRO A 4 -8.74 -96.41 1.30
CA PRO A 4 -7.70 -96.28 0.29
C PRO A 4 -6.90 -94.97 0.36
N ALA A 5 -5.76 -94.98 -0.34
CA ALA A 5 -4.84 -93.86 -0.53
C ALA A 5 -5.26 -92.94 -1.70
N ALA A 6 -4.99 -91.63 -1.55
CA ALA A 6 -4.77 -90.61 -2.58
C ALA A 6 -4.60 -89.26 -1.85
N LEU A 7 -3.86 -88.24 -2.27
CA LEU A 7 -2.80 -88.00 -3.27
C LEU A 7 -2.34 -86.56 -2.89
N SER A 8 -1.04 -86.31 -2.92
CA SER A 8 -0.39 -85.07 -2.48
C SER A 8 -0.99 -83.77 -3.02
N LEU A 9 -1.07 -82.75 -2.17
CA LEU A 9 -1.05 -81.35 -2.59
C LEU A 9 -0.16 -80.53 -1.67
N ILE A 10 0.94 -80.03 -2.24
CA ILE A 10 1.95 -79.19 -1.61
C ILE A 10 1.38 -77.78 -1.46
N PHE A 11 1.27 -77.27 -0.24
CA PHE A 11 1.02 -75.86 0.03
C PHE A 11 2.36 -75.17 0.35
N LEU A 12 2.89 -74.42 -0.61
CA LEU A 12 4.01 -73.49 -0.40
C LEU A 12 3.49 -72.27 0.38
N LEU A 13 3.96 -72.12 1.62
CA LEU A 13 3.92 -70.86 2.36
C LEU A 13 4.99 -69.92 1.79
N ALA A 14 4.58 -68.97 0.96
CA ALA A 14 5.45 -67.88 0.53
C ALA A 14 5.55 -66.85 1.67
N VAL A 15 6.75 -66.75 2.25
CA VAL A 15 7.14 -65.70 3.19
C VAL A 15 7.24 -64.40 2.40
N TYR A 16 6.25 -63.51 2.53
CA TYR A 16 6.33 -62.18 1.95
C TYR A 16 7.24 -61.30 2.81
N ALA A 17 8.40 -60.96 2.25
CA ALA A 17 9.30 -59.96 2.78
C ALA A 17 8.65 -58.58 2.76
N CYS A 18 8.78 -57.84 3.86
CA CYS A 18 8.48 -56.41 3.93
C CYS A 18 9.23 -55.67 2.83
N SER A 19 8.47 -55.08 1.90
CA SER A 19 8.96 -54.03 1.02
C SER A 19 7.99 -52.86 1.13
N SER A 20 8.44 -51.84 1.86
CA SER A 20 7.78 -50.54 1.89
C SER A 20 8.01 -49.83 0.55
N PRO A 21 6.98 -49.47 -0.22
CA PRO A 21 7.18 -48.61 -1.38
C PRO A 21 7.08 -47.15 -0.93
N THR A 22 8.24 -46.51 -0.90
CA THR A 22 8.48 -45.20 -1.52
C THR A 22 7.50 -44.07 -1.16
N GLY A 23 7.67 -43.50 0.03
CA GLY A 23 7.45 -42.07 0.22
C GLY A 23 8.67 -41.32 -0.31
N THR A 24 8.74 -41.08 -1.62
CA THR A 24 9.63 -40.04 -2.12
C THR A 24 8.91 -38.72 -1.94
N ASP A 25 9.35 -37.95 -0.94
CA ASP A 25 9.05 -36.53 -0.86
C ASP A 25 9.32 -35.93 -2.25
N GLN A 26 8.25 -35.53 -2.92
CA GLN A 26 8.35 -34.65 -4.06
C GLN A 26 8.88 -33.34 -3.49
N VAL A 27 10.18 -33.12 -3.61
CA VAL A 27 10.74 -31.78 -3.57
C VAL A 27 10.05 -31.03 -4.71
N ILE A 28 8.95 -30.36 -4.38
CA ILE A 28 8.37 -29.35 -5.25
C ILE A 28 9.42 -28.26 -5.31
N LYS A 29 10.28 -28.32 -6.34
CA LYS A 29 11.06 -27.16 -6.74
C LYS A 29 10.05 -26.05 -6.86
N LYS A 30 10.18 -25.04 -6.00
CA LYS A 30 9.45 -23.77 -6.11
C LYS A 30 9.60 -23.37 -7.57
N SER A 31 8.53 -23.55 -8.34
CA SER A 31 8.57 -23.19 -9.74
C SER A 31 8.81 -21.71 -9.73
N ASP A 32 9.92 -21.27 -10.32
CA ASP A 32 10.09 -19.91 -10.80
C ASP A 32 9.12 -19.69 -11.98
N ALA A 33 7.83 -19.97 -11.77
CA ALA A 33 6.76 -19.48 -12.59
C ALA A 33 6.85 -17.97 -12.42
N ALA A 34 7.57 -17.35 -13.36
CA ALA A 34 7.73 -15.92 -13.44
C ALA A 34 6.35 -15.30 -13.21
N ILE A 35 6.26 -14.37 -12.26
CA ILE A 35 5.06 -13.58 -12.07
C ILE A 35 4.81 -12.91 -13.43
N VAL A 36 3.80 -13.40 -14.14
CA VAL A 36 3.48 -12.95 -15.50
C VAL A 36 2.83 -11.59 -15.35
N TYR A 37 3.64 -10.54 -15.44
CA TYR A 37 3.15 -9.20 -15.75
C TYR A 37 2.61 -9.25 -17.18
N ALA A 38 1.43 -8.67 -17.44
CA ALA A 38 0.83 -8.65 -18.76
C ALA A 38 1.88 -8.43 -19.86
N LYS A 39 1.78 -9.21 -20.94
CA LYS A 39 2.49 -8.90 -22.18
C LYS A 39 2.12 -7.47 -22.52
N GLU A 40 3.11 -6.56 -22.47
CA GLU A 40 2.85 -5.15 -22.74
C GLU A 40 2.00 -5.07 -24.02
N PRO A 41 0.89 -4.29 -24.04
CA PRO A 41 0.15 -4.11 -25.27
C PRO A 41 1.17 -3.67 -26.31
N VAL A 42 1.12 -4.24 -27.51
CA VAL A 42 2.12 -4.15 -28.58
C VAL A 42 2.56 -2.70 -28.93
N ASP A 43 1.90 -1.70 -28.33
CA ASP A 43 2.17 -0.26 -28.32
C ASP A 43 3.23 0.22 -27.29
N SER A 44 3.71 -0.59 -26.34
CA SER A 44 4.73 -0.15 -25.37
C SER A 44 6.07 0.26 -26.00
N ALA A 45 6.38 -0.27 -27.19
CA ALA A 45 7.49 0.17 -28.03
C ALA A 45 7.41 1.66 -28.43
N ASN A 46 6.27 2.32 -28.22
CA ASN A 46 6.06 3.74 -28.53
C ASN A 46 6.23 4.68 -27.34
N TYR A 47 6.43 4.18 -26.12
CA TYR A 47 6.62 4.99 -24.93
C TYR A 47 8.05 4.88 -24.41
N LYS A 48 8.71 6.03 -24.23
CA LYS A 48 10.02 6.14 -23.61
C LYS A 48 9.84 6.42 -22.12
N HIS A 49 10.44 5.59 -21.27
CA HIS A 49 10.50 5.85 -19.83
C HIS A 49 11.24 7.16 -19.55
N LEU A 50 10.70 7.97 -18.63
CA LEU A 50 11.32 9.20 -18.16
C LEU A 50 11.90 9.02 -16.76
N LYS A 51 11.01 8.98 -15.75
CA LYS A 51 11.37 8.77 -14.34
C LYS A 51 10.16 8.29 -13.55
N TYR A 52 10.40 7.59 -12.45
CA TYR A 52 9.34 6.93 -11.66
C TYR A 52 8.43 6.10 -12.56
N ASP A 53 7.12 6.29 -12.48
CA ASP A 53 6.16 5.66 -13.39
C ASP A 53 5.77 6.53 -14.59
N PHE A 54 6.51 7.60 -14.89
CA PHE A 54 6.22 8.47 -16.03
C PHE A 54 6.94 8.05 -17.31
N TYR A 55 6.18 8.14 -18.41
CA TYR A 55 6.59 7.79 -19.76
C TYR A 55 6.14 8.87 -20.75
N ILE A 56 6.84 9.00 -21.87
CA ILE A 56 6.49 9.91 -22.94
C ILE A 56 6.30 9.14 -24.24
N SER A 57 5.25 9.42 -24.99
CA SER A 57 5.07 8.79 -26.31
C SER A 57 5.95 9.48 -27.37
N LYS A 58 6.03 8.89 -28.57
CA LYS A 58 6.73 9.47 -29.73
C LYS A 58 6.27 10.90 -30.09
N ASN A 59 5.04 11.28 -29.79
CA ASN A 59 4.51 12.62 -30.09
C ASN A 59 4.72 13.64 -28.96
N GLY A 60 5.39 13.26 -27.86
CA GLY A 60 5.67 14.13 -26.73
C GLY A 60 4.60 14.15 -25.63
N GLN A 61 3.52 13.36 -25.76
CA GLN A 61 2.49 13.26 -24.73
C GLN A 61 3.01 12.51 -23.49
N LEU A 62 2.78 13.07 -22.30
CA LEU A 62 3.12 12.45 -21.01
C LEU A 62 2.06 11.44 -20.56
N TYR A 63 2.52 10.32 -19.99
CA TYR A 63 1.71 9.25 -19.42
C TYR A 63 2.27 8.81 -18.06
N GLU A 64 1.39 8.41 -17.15
CA GLU A 64 1.72 7.66 -15.93
C GLU A 64 1.36 6.19 -16.14
N ARG A 65 2.30 5.28 -15.90
CA ARG A 65 2.12 3.84 -15.99
C ARG A 65 1.47 3.34 -14.70
N LYS A 66 0.31 2.69 -14.83
CA LYS A 66 -0.46 2.11 -13.73
C LYS A 66 -0.54 0.60 -13.85
N ARG A 67 -0.63 -0.08 -12.71
CA ARG A 67 -0.84 -1.52 -12.62
C ARG A 67 -2.24 -1.79 -12.08
N VAL A 68 -3.09 -2.43 -12.87
CA VAL A 68 -4.48 -2.73 -12.52
C VAL A 68 -4.65 -4.23 -12.35
N LEU A 69 -5.53 -4.68 -11.45
CA LEU A 69 -5.87 -6.08 -11.30
C LEU A 69 -6.56 -6.57 -12.57
N ALA A 70 -6.05 -7.66 -13.14
CA ALA A 70 -6.61 -8.28 -14.33
C ALA A 70 -7.95 -8.96 -13.98
N LYS A 71 -9.07 -8.40 -14.45
CA LYS A 71 -10.40 -9.01 -14.32
C LYS A 71 -10.79 -9.62 -15.67
N ASP A 72 -11.02 -10.93 -15.70
CA ASP A 72 -11.53 -11.67 -16.88
C ASP A 72 -10.65 -11.58 -18.15
N THR A 73 -9.33 -11.64 -17.98
CA THR A 73 -8.37 -11.44 -19.09
C THR A 73 -7.90 -12.76 -19.71
N ALA A 74 -7.73 -12.77 -21.04
CA ALA A 74 -7.22 -13.94 -21.79
C ALA A 74 -5.74 -14.27 -21.50
N CYS A 75 -4.99 -13.38 -20.84
CA CYS A 75 -3.57 -13.59 -20.51
C CYS A 75 -3.35 -14.55 -19.31
N HIS A 76 -4.39 -14.86 -18.52
CA HIS A 76 -4.26 -15.50 -17.19
C HIS A 76 -3.25 -14.79 -16.26
N CYS A 77 -3.09 -13.48 -16.41
CA CYS A 77 -2.18 -12.67 -15.60
C CYS A 77 -2.90 -12.11 -14.37
N GLU A 78 -2.15 -11.78 -13.31
CA GLU A 78 -2.73 -11.18 -12.09
C GLU A 78 -2.98 -9.68 -12.27
N PHE A 79 -2.13 -9.02 -13.06
CA PHE A 79 -2.22 -7.59 -13.30
C PHE A 79 -2.00 -7.22 -14.77
N GLU A 80 -2.65 -6.15 -15.20
CA GLU A 80 -2.44 -5.48 -16.48
C GLU A 80 -1.76 -4.12 -16.29
N LEU A 81 -1.07 -3.66 -17.33
CA LEU A 81 -0.45 -2.34 -17.37
C LEU A 81 -1.28 -1.40 -18.23
N TYR A 82 -1.52 -0.20 -17.72
CA TYR A 82 -2.20 0.88 -18.40
C TYR A 82 -1.34 2.14 -18.38
N TYR A 83 -1.42 2.97 -19.42
CA TYR A 83 -0.73 4.24 -19.52
C TYR A 83 -1.78 5.37 -19.53
N ASP A 84 -1.84 6.14 -18.45
CA ASP A 84 -2.82 7.21 -18.26
C ASP A 84 -2.22 8.56 -18.63
N SER A 85 -2.81 9.26 -19.60
CA SER A 85 -2.37 10.61 -19.99
C SER A 85 -3.22 11.71 -19.35
N THR A 86 -4.10 11.36 -18.42
CA THR A 86 -5.04 12.28 -17.79
C THR A 86 -4.80 12.43 -16.30
N PHE A 87 -5.23 13.57 -15.77
CA PHE A 87 -5.24 13.89 -14.35
C PHE A 87 -6.65 14.34 -13.97
N PRO A 88 -7.37 13.59 -13.11
CA PRO A 88 -8.70 13.96 -12.66
C PRO A 88 -8.64 15.08 -11.61
N ILE A 89 -9.46 16.12 -11.81
CA ILE A 89 -9.67 17.20 -10.84
C ILE A 89 -11.11 17.11 -10.33
N TYR A 90 -11.26 16.96 -9.01
CA TYR A 90 -12.55 16.84 -8.33
C TYR A 90 -13.02 18.20 -7.82
N ASN A 91 -14.21 18.63 -8.27
CA ASN A 91 -14.86 19.87 -7.87
C ASN A 91 -16.24 19.55 -7.30
N GLY A 92 -16.28 19.00 -6.09
CA GLY A 92 -17.50 18.52 -5.46
C GLY A 92 -18.13 17.37 -6.25
N ASP A 93 -19.25 17.65 -6.91
CA ASP A 93 -20.02 16.65 -7.66
C ASP A 93 -19.52 16.39 -9.08
N THR A 94 -18.48 17.11 -9.53
CA THR A 94 -17.95 16.99 -10.91
C THR A 94 -16.48 16.60 -10.93
N THR A 95 -16.11 15.80 -11.93
CA THR A 95 -14.71 15.45 -12.23
C THR A 95 -14.35 16.00 -13.60
N ILE A 96 -13.25 16.75 -13.68
CA ILE A 96 -12.69 17.27 -14.92
C ILE A 96 -11.36 16.59 -15.16
N ASN A 97 -11.26 15.81 -16.25
CA ASN A 97 -10.00 15.22 -16.67
C ASN A 97 -9.18 16.25 -17.45
N LYS A 98 -7.97 16.55 -16.96
CA LYS A 98 -6.98 17.40 -17.63
C LYS A 98 -5.86 16.55 -18.23
N PRO A 99 -5.17 16.99 -19.28
CA PRO A 99 -3.93 16.33 -19.72
C PRO A 99 -2.90 16.32 -18.59
N LEU A 100 -2.29 15.18 -18.31
CA LEU A 100 -1.31 14.99 -17.24
C LEU A 100 -0.14 15.98 -17.33
N GLN A 101 0.37 16.20 -18.55
CA GLN A 101 1.43 17.17 -18.84
C GLN A 101 1.08 18.63 -18.54
N SER A 102 -0.21 18.96 -18.38
CA SER A 102 -0.64 20.31 -18.00
C SER A 102 -0.63 20.53 -16.48
N ILE A 103 -0.52 19.44 -15.71
CA ILE A 103 -0.59 19.45 -14.24
C ILE A 103 0.76 19.11 -13.61
N VAL A 104 1.47 18.11 -14.16
CA VAL A 104 2.73 17.60 -13.60
C VAL A 104 3.92 18.20 -14.34
N ASP A 105 4.77 18.90 -13.60
CA ASP A 105 6.07 19.34 -14.05
C ASP A 105 7.08 18.19 -13.91
N ILE A 106 7.27 17.45 -14.99
CA ILE A 106 8.11 16.27 -14.99
C ILE A 106 9.59 16.58 -14.74
N ASP A 107 10.07 17.80 -14.89
CA ASP A 107 11.49 18.09 -14.62
C ASP A 107 11.75 18.17 -13.11
N SER A 108 10.86 18.85 -12.38
CA SER A 108 10.97 19.04 -10.93
C SER A 108 10.28 17.97 -10.07
N PHE A 109 9.51 17.06 -10.69
CA PHE A 109 8.80 16.02 -9.93
C PHE A 109 9.73 15.09 -9.12
N VAL A 110 9.38 14.82 -7.86
CA VAL A 110 10.09 13.88 -6.99
C VAL A 110 9.09 13.06 -6.18
N TRP A 111 9.37 11.77 -6.03
CA TRP A 111 8.68 10.91 -5.07
C TRP A 111 9.30 11.10 -3.68
N LEU A 112 8.47 11.15 -2.63
CA LEU A 112 8.95 11.22 -1.26
C LEU A 112 9.04 9.80 -0.69
N ASP A 113 10.27 9.30 -0.55
CA ASP A 113 10.54 7.92 -0.13
C ASP A 113 9.79 7.53 1.16
N SER A 114 9.33 6.28 1.19
CA SER A 114 8.54 5.69 2.27
C SER A 114 7.18 6.36 2.53
N THR A 115 6.62 7.05 1.52
CA THR A 115 5.28 7.65 1.57
C THR A 115 4.55 7.52 0.23
N GLU A 116 3.24 7.79 0.25
CA GLU A 116 2.40 7.99 -0.94
C GLU A 116 2.46 9.41 -1.51
N TYR A 117 3.26 10.30 -0.91
CA TYR A 117 3.40 11.67 -1.38
C TYR A 117 4.46 11.78 -2.47
N SER A 118 4.18 12.69 -3.41
CA SER A 118 5.15 13.19 -4.36
C SER A 118 4.94 14.69 -4.52
N LYS A 119 5.88 15.39 -5.13
CA LYS A 119 5.73 16.81 -5.40
C LYS A 119 6.50 17.22 -6.63
N ASP A 120 6.10 18.31 -7.26
CA ASP A 120 6.93 19.04 -8.20
C ASP A 120 7.09 20.49 -7.70
N LYS A 121 7.60 21.39 -8.53
CA LYS A 121 7.79 22.79 -8.14
C LYS A 121 6.48 23.56 -7.90
N ASN A 122 5.36 23.06 -8.41
CA ASN A 122 4.06 23.74 -8.39
C ASN A 122 3.07 23.11 -7.40
N ASN A 123 3.10 21.79 -7.23
CA ASN A 123 2.10 21.04 -6.49
C ASN A 123 2.70 19.94 -5.62
N VAL A 124 1.99 19.62 -4.54
CA VAL A 124 2.15 18.37 -3.80
C VAL A 124 1.02 17.44 -4.20
N TYR A 125 1.33 16.15 -4.31
CA TYR A 125 0.40 15.12 -4.69
C TYR A 125 0.36 14.01 -3.65
N TYR A 126 -0.79 13.36 -3.54
CA TYR A 126 -0.96 12.12 -2.80
C TYR A 126 -1.49 11.04 -3.74
N PHE A 127 -0.93 9.83 -3.67
CA PHE A 127 -1.37 8.69 -4.46
C PHE A 127 -2.21 7.72 -3.62
N TYR A 128 -3.49 7.60 -3.96
CA TYR A 128 -4.36 6.56 -3.43
C TYR A 128 -4.27 5.30 -4.29
N GLY A 129 -3.43 4.36 -3.88
CA GLY A 129 -3.34 3.04 -4.51
C GLY A 129 -4.62 2.22 -4.30
N ASN A 130 -5.10 1.57 -5.35
CA ASN A 130 -6.21 0.61 -5.29
C ASN A 130 -6.05 -0.46 -6.39
N SER A 131 -6.95 -1.45 -6.42
CA SER A 131 -6.91 -2.54 -7.41
C SER A 131 -7.08 -2.08 -8.85
N ASP A 132 -7.59 -0.87 -9.08
CA ASP A 132 -7.84 -0.32 -10.41
C ASP A 132 -6.70 0.62 -10.86
N GLY A 133 -5.51 0.50 -10.25
CA GLY A 133 -4.31 1.25 -10.61
C GLY A 133 -4.09 2.55 -9.84
N GLY A 134 -5.02 2.88 -8.95
CA GLY A 134 -4.92 4.03 -8.07
C GLY A 134 -5.07 5.38 -8.78
N ILE A 135 -5.08 6.42 -7.96
CA ILE A 135 -5.32 7.78 -8.39
C ILE A 135 -4.44 8.76 -7.64
N ARG A 136 -3.88 9.72 -8.38
CA ARG A 136 -3.15 10.85 -7.84
C ARG A 136 -4.09 12.04 -7.68
N VAL A 137 -4.04 12.68 -6.53
CA VAL A 137 -4.75 13.94 -6.26
C VAL A 137 -3.75 15.04 -5.92
N ILE A 138 -4.15 16.30 -6.15
CA ILE A 138 -3.42 17.46 -5.62
C ILE A 138 -3.78 17.61 -4.15
N VAL A 139 -2.78 17.79 -3.29
CA VAL A 139 -2.96 18.06 -1.87
C VAL A 139 -3.30 19.54 -1.72
N ASP A 140 -4.56 19.85 -1.42
CA ASP A 140 -5.03 21.23 -1.31
C ASP A 140 -4.24 22.03 -0.27
N LYS A 141 -3.84 23.26 -0.61
CA LYS A 141 -3.08 24.21 0.22
C LYS A 141 -1.68 23.78 0.66
N ALA A 142 -1.19 22.62 0.20
CA ALA A 142 0.18 22.21 0.50
C ALA A 142 1.20 23.14 -0.18
N ASP A 143 2.23 23.53 0.56
CA ASP A 143 3.36 24.30 0.02
C ASP A 143 4.45 23.34 -0.50
N PRO A 144 4.59 23.15 -1.83
CA PRO A 144 5.57 22.22 -2.40
C PRO A 144 7.02 22.58 -2.05
N ALA A 145 7.33 23.86 -1.82
CA ALA A 145 8.70 24.27 -1.51
C ALA A 145 9.16 23.74 -0.16
N THR A 146 8.25 23.70 0.83
CA THR A 146 8.57 23.29 2.21
C THR A 146 8.01 21.91 2.59
N PHE A 147 7.17 21.31 1.75
CA PHE A 147 6.57 20.02 2.01
C PHE A 147 7.63 18.91 2.15
N LYS A 148 7.45 18.10 3.18
CA LYS A 148 8.27 16.93 3.52
C LYS A 148 7.40 15.84 4.16
N ARG A 149 7.91 14.61 4.18
CA ARG A 149 7.28 13.53 4.93
C ARG A 149 7.30 13.82 6.43
N LEU A 150 6.25 13.42 7.13
CA LEU A 150 6.17 13.43 8.59
C LEU A 150 6.12 11.97 9.08
N GLY A 151 7.27 11.30 9.14
CA GLY A 151 7.34 9.85 9.38
C GLY A 151 6.99 9.03 8.14
N GLU A 152 6.48 7.82 8.36
CA GLU A 152 6.21 6.87 7.27
C GLU A 152 4.77 6.92 6.77
N TYR A 153 4.61 6.54 5.51
CA TYR A 153 3.35 6.23 4.84
C TYR A 153 2.47 7.48 4.61
N ARG A 154 1.54 7.78 5.53
CA ARG A 154 0.38 8.64 5.26
C ARG A 154 0.53 10.11 5.65
N TRP A 155 1.58 10.44 6.40
CA TRP A 155 1.71 11.74 7.05
C TRP A 155 2.65 12.67 6.29
N GLY A 156 2.18 13.89 6.06
CA GLY A 156 2.91 14.97 5.40
C GLY A 156 2.89 16.24 6.22
N ILE A 157 3.86 17.11 6.00
CA ILE A 157 3.95 18.41 6.69
C ILE A 157 4.61 19.43 5.77
N ASP A 158 4.12 20.66 5.80
CA ASP A 158 4.80 21.82 5.24
C ASP A 158 5.05 22.86 6.35
N LYS A 159 5.46 24.08 5.99
CA LYS A 159 5.76 25.14 6.96
C LYS A 159 4.55 25.57 7.81
N ASP A 160 3.33 25.41 7.32
CA ASP A 160 2.10 25.94 7.93
C ASP A 160 1.06 24.86 8.28
N HIS A 161 1.14 23.67 7.66
CA HIS A 161 0.11 22.64 7.74
C HIS A 161 0.67 21.24 7.95
N VAL A 162 -0.16 20.39 8.58
CA VAL A 162 0.03 18.93 8.65
C VAL A 162 -1.05 18.25 7.80
N PHE A 163 -0.68 17.17 7.14
CA PHE A 163 -1.54 16.41 6.24
C PHE A 163 -1.57 14.93 6.61
N TYR A 164 -2.74 14.31 6.47
CA TYR A 164 -2.92 12.87 6.57
C TYR A 164 -3.64 12.36 5.33
N GLN A 165 -3.02 11.44 4.59
CA GLN A 165 -3.55 10.91 3.34
C GLN A 165 -4.01 11.99 2.35
N GLY A 166 -3.22 13.06 2.19
CA GLY A 166 -3.56 14.19 1.31
C GLY A 166 -4.58 15.18 1.89
N GLU A 167 -5.12 14.95 3.09
CA GLU A 167 -6.07 15.86 3.74
C GLU A 167 -5.39 16.75 4.79
N MET A 168 -5.66 18.05 4.75
CA MET A 168 -5.11 19.03 5.69
C MET A 168 -5.81 18.97 7.06
N LEU A 169 -5.02 18.87 8.13
CA LEU A 169 -5.53 18.90 9.52
C LEU A 169 -5.74 20.33 9.99
N LYS A 170 -7.01 20.76 10.04
CA LYS A 170 -7.39 22.13 10.38
C LYS A 170 -7.15 22.45 11.87
N GLY A 171 -6.55 23.60 12.14
CA GLY A 171 -6.42 24.17 13.48
C GLY A 171 -5.19 23.70 14.26
N LEU A 172 -4.44 22.72 13.75
CA LEU A 172 -3.23 22.22 14.40
C LEU A 172 -2.08 23.23 14.28
N ASN A 173 -1.42 23.53 15.39
CA ASN A 173 -0.26 24.40 15.44
C ASN A 173 1.02 23.63 15.11
N VAL A 174 1.51 23.80 13.89
CA VAL A 174 2.74 23.15 13.38
C VAL A 174 3.96 23.39 14.26
N GLN A 175 4.11 24.59 14.86
CA GLN A 175 5.27 24.90 15.69
C GLN A 175 5.28 24.13 17.02
N LYS A 176 4.12 23.62 17.44
CA LYS A 176 3.92 22.86 18.69
C LYS A 176 3.62 21.40 18.43
N LEU A 177 3.77 20.95 17.19
CA LEU A 177 3.45 19.60 16.77
C LEU A 177 4.29 18.57 17.55
N GLN A 178 3.61 17.58 18.07
CA GLN A 178 4.18 16.40 18.68
C GLN A 178 3.65 15.18 17.95
N VAL A 179 4.57 14.40 17.39
CA VAL A 179 4.28 13.08 16.84
C VAL A 179 4.35 12.08 17.99
N LEU A 180 3.27 11.34 18.22
CA LEU A 180 3.22 10.34 19.27
C LEU A 180 3.51 8.96 18.69
N ILE A 181 4.69 8.44 19.01
CA ILE A 181 5.13 7.10 18.63
C ILE A 181 5.09 6.22 19.89
N PRO A 182 4.46 5.03 19.85
CA PRO A 182 4.51 4.11 20.98
C PRO A 182 5.97 3.73 21.28
N PRO A 183 6.43 3.87 22.54
CA PRO A 183 7.86 3.79 22.87
C PRO A 183 8.48 2.40 22.63
N ASP A 184 7.68 1.33 22.63
CA ASP A 184 8.17 -0.06 22.58
C ASP A 184 7.65 -0.84 21.36
N THR A 185 7.24 -0.16 20.30
CA THR A 185 6.82 -0.83 19.06
C THR A 185 7.92 -0.74 17.99
N ALA A 186 8.26 -1.89 17.39
CA ALA A 186 8.99 -1.91 16.12
C ALA A 186 8.15 -1.36 14.94
N ASP A 187 6.91 -0.94 15.23
CA ASP A 187 5.97 -0.34 14.31
C ASP A 187 6.22 1.18 14.20
N PRO A 188 6.74 1.69 13.06
CA PRO A 188 6.99 3.10 12.85
C PRO A 188 5.72 3.87 12.44
N PHE A 189 4.54 3.23 12.38
CA PHE A 189 3.32 3.90 11.98
C PHE A 189 2.90 4.94 13.02
N ILE A 190 2.83 6.19 12.57
CA ILE A 190 2.28 7.29 13.36
C ILE A 190 0.77 7.15 13.36
N GLU A 191 0.20 7.04 14.54
CA GLU A 191 -1.25 6.92 14.73
C GLU A 191 -1.84 8.24 15.23
N TYR A 192 -1.12 8.90 16.13
CA TYR A 192 -1.55 10.15 16.75
C TYR A 192 -0.53 11.28 16.53
N VAL A 193 -1.05 12.47 16.26
CA VAL A 193 -0.30 13.72 16.37
C VAL A 193 -1.08 14.69 17.25
N LYS A 194 -0.39 15.59 17.92
CA LYS A 194 -1.04 16.61 18.74
C LYS A 194 -0.28 17.92 18.75
N ASP A 195 -0.95 18.97 19.21
CA ASP A 195 -0.30 20.16 19.75
C ASP A 195 -0.70 20.33 21.24
N ASP A 196 -0.66 21.55 21.76
CA ASP A 196 -1.05 21.86 23.14
C ASP A 196 -2.58 21.91 23.37
N SER A 197 -3.37 21.80 22.31
CA SER A 197 -4.82 22.05 22.28
C SER A 197 -5.64 20.96 21.58
N LEU A 198 -5.10 20.34 20.53
CA LEU A 198 -5.76 19.36 19.68
C LEU A 198 -4.96 18.07 19.63
N VAL A 199 -5.69 16.96 19.59
CA VAL A 199 -5.16 15.63 19.33
C VAL A 199 -5.86 15.08 18.12
N PHE A 200 -5.12 14.50 17.20
CA PHE A 200 -5.63 13.83 16.02
C PHE A 200 -5.26 12.34 16.04
N TYR A 201 -6.19 11.50 15.63
CA TYR A 201 -5.96 10.12 15.20
C TYR A 201 -6.20 10.06 13.69
N GLY A 202 -5.14 9.88 12.90
CA GLY A 202 -5.20 10.09 11.45
C GLY A 202 -5.72 11.50 11.11
N HIS A 203 -6.82 11.59 10.35
CA HIS A 203 -7.47 12.87 10.01
C HIS A 203 -8.50 13.35 11.04
N GLN A 204 -8.83 12.55 12.06
CA GLN A 204 -9.94 12.82 12.98
C GLN A 204 -9.46 13.49 14.26
N ILE A 205 -10.14 14.57 14.67
CA ILE A 205 -9.94 15.15 16.00
C ILE A 205 -10.45 14.16 17.06
N VAL A 206 -9.61 13.86 18.06
CA VAL A 206 -10.00 13.06 19.22
C VAL A 206 -10.86 13.92 20.15
N ALA A 207 -12.18 13.76 20.04
CA ALA A 207 -13.14 14.62 20.72
C ALA A 207 -13.01 14.53 22.25
N GLY A 208 -12.83 15.69 22.90
CA GLY A 208 -12.75 15.79 24.36
C GLY A 208 -11.38 15.46 24.96
N ALA A 209 -10.37 15.15 24.13
CA ALA A 209 -9.02 14.86 24.61
C ALA A 209 -8.37 16.05 25.32
N ASP A 210 -7.79 15.78 26.48
CA ASP A 210 -6.86 16.72 27.12
C ASP A 210 -5.48 16.58 26.48
N ALA A 211 -5.24 17.38 25.43
CA ALA A 211 -4.01 17.36 24.64
C ALA A 211 -2.72 17.54 25.47
N LYS A 212 -2.78 18.19 26.64
CA LYS A 212 -1.60 18.41 27.48
C LYS A 212 -1.16 17.14 28.20
N THR A 213 -2.10 16.27 28.53
CA THR A 213 -1.85 15.02 29.26
C THR A 213 -1.98 13.76 28.38
N PHE A 214 -2.42 13.93 27.13
CA PHE A 214 -2.59 12.85 26.17
C PHE A 214 -1.25 12.17 25.84
N LYS A 215 -1.25 10.83 25.94
CA LYS A 215 -0.11 9.97 25.62
C LYS A 215 -0.60 8.64 25.02
N VAL A 216 0.21 8.04 24.17
CA VAL A 216 0.00 6.66 23.69
C VAL A 216 0.39 5.66 24.77
N VAL A 217 -0.31 4.52 24.82
CA VAL A 217 -0.06 3.47 25.81
C VAL A 217 0.97 2.48 25.26
N SER A 218 2.02 2.18 26.05
CA SER A 218 3.04 1.23 25.61
C SER A 218 2.50 -0.19 25.54
N GLY A 219 2.84 -0.93 24.48
CA GLY A 219 2.41 -2.31 24.26
C GLY A 219 0.95 -2.47 23.79
N GLU A 220 0.17 -1.38 23.73
CA GLU A 220 -1.22 -1.40 23.31
C GLU A 220 -1.39 -0.57 22.03
N LYS A 221 -1.48 -1.25 20.88
CA LYS A 221 -1.66 -0.61 19.58
C LYS A 221 -2.97 0.17 19.54
N TRP A 222 -2.98 1.36 18.94
CA TRP A 222 -4.13 2.28 18.86
C TRP A 222 -4.63 2.84 20.19
N ALA A 223 -4.09 2.41 21.33
CA ALA A 223 -4.51 2.84 22.64
C ALA A 223 -3.78 4.12 23.07
N ALA A 224 -4.55 5.01 23.68
CA ALA A 224 -4.06 6.24 24.26
C ALA A 224 -4.85 6.58 25.51
N GLU A 225 -4.30 7.44 26.36
CA GLU A 225 -4.99 7.95 27.53
C GLU A 225 -4.61 9.40 27.78
N ASP A 226 -5.52 10.12 28.41
CA ASP A 226 -5.24 11.40 29.05
C ASP A 226 -5.58 11.31 30.54
N LYS A 227 -5.51 12.44 31.26
CA LYS A 227 -5.78 12.45 32.71
C LYS A 227 -7.21 12.04 33.10
N HIS A 228 -8.15 12.02 32.17
CA HIS A 228 -9.57 11.77 32.41
C HIS A 228 -10.06 10.47 31.76
N TYR A 229 -9.57 10.14 30.57
CA TYR A 229 -10.17 9.13 29.70
C TYR A 229 -9.13 8.25 29.03
N LYS A 230 -9.57 7.05 28.67
CA LYS A 230 -8.86 6.14 27.76
C LYS A 230 -9.48 6.20 26.37
N TYR A 231 -8.66 5.97 25.36
CA TYR A 231 -9.02 6.07 23.96
C TYR A 231 -8.48 4.88 23.18
N GLU A 232 -9.26 4.37 22.24
CA GLU A 232 -8.83 3.39 21.26
C GLU A 232 -9.26 3.90 19.88
N THR A 233 -8.33 3.95 18.92
CA THR A 233 -8.59 4.50 17.57
C THR A 233 -9.22 5.91 17.59
N GLY A 234 -8.77 6.75 18.52
CA GLY A 234 -9.28 8.12 18.70
C GLY A 234 -10.67 8.22 19.32
N ARG A 235 -11.22 7.14 19.88
CA ARG A 235 -12.54 7.11 20.53
C ARG A 235 -12.43 6.74 21.99
N ARG A 236 -13.15 7.46 22.85
CA ARG A 236 -13.20 7.20 24.29
C ARG A 236 -13.93 5.89 24.61
N TYR A 237 -13.46 5.17 25.63
CA TYR A 237 -14.15 4.04 26.27
C TYR A 237 -14.05 4.09 27.80
#